data_AF-A0AAW0F9V6-F1
#
_entry.id   AF-A0AAW0F9V6-F1
#
_cell.length_a   1.000
_cell.length_b   1.000
_cell.length_c   1.000
_cell.angle_alpha   90.00
_cell.angle_beta   90.00
_cell.angle_gamma   90.00
#
_symmetry.space_group_name_H-M   'P 1'
#
loop_
_entity.id
_entity.type
_entity.pdbx_description
1 polymer ?
#
loop_
_entity_poly.entity_id
_entity_poly.type
_entity_poly.pdbx_seq_one_letter_code
_entity_poly.pdbx_strand_id
1 'polypeptide(L)'
;MPSGTDLFLGAQVGQMFGNNHMTSFSTAPTSAPTTPVHSKAHAPSSPASSDLGFSSYPETDSFMSALGETNPRCAQALKALGEALVEEDLFNINELQEFTKEKYIKDYGQSEGNAQFVVERVKREIKKIQKGKKQASNN
;
A
#
# COMPACT_ATOMS: atom_id res chain seq x y z
N MET A 1 39.84 -29.88 18.96
CA MET A 1 39.33 -31.11 18.33
C MET A 1 38.47 -30.72 17.13
N PRO A 2 38.92 -30.87 15.88
CA PRO A 2 38.05 -30.78 14.70
C PRO A 2 37.80 -32.19 14.15
N SER A 3 36.54 -32.59 13.99
CA SER A 3 36.19 -33.87 13.35
C SER A 3 34.87 -33.73 12.59
N GLY A 4 34.86 -34.20 11.35
CA GLY A 4 33.64 -34.56 10.63
C GLY A 4 33.37 -33.77 9.34
N THR A 5 34.07 -34.12 8.26
CA THR A 5 33.66 -33.88 6.87
C THR A 5 32.78 -35.03 6.35
N ASP A 6 32.01 -34.71 5.29
CA ASP A 6 31.37 -35.58 4.29
C ASP A 6 30.08 -36.35 4.64
N LEU A 7 28.99 -36.09 3.90
CA LEU A 7 28.62 -36.95 2.76
C LEU A 7 27.43 -36.41 1.95
N PHE A 8 27.67 -36.36 0.63
CA PHE A 8 26.75 -36.22 -0.51
C PHE A 8 25.67 -37.33 -0.53
N LEU A 9 24.41 -37.02 -0.90
CA LEU A 9 23.55 -37.83 -1.82
C LEU A 9 22.12 -37.28 -1.89
N GLY A 10 21.67 -36.89 -3.08
CA GLY A 10 20.26 -36.59 -3.38
C GLY A 10 20.04 -36.60 -4.88
N ALA A 11 19.69 -37.78 -5.40
CA ALA A 11 19.61 -38.12 -6.81
C ALA A 11 18.45 -37.44 -7.57
N GLN A 12 18.65 -37.41 -8.89
CA GLN A 12 17.85 -36.83 -9.97
C GLN A 12 16.67 -37.74 -10.40
N VAL A 13 15.91 -37.25 -11.40
CA VAL A 13 15.08 -37.94 -12.44
C VAL A 13 13.56 -37.81 -12.22
N GLY A 14 12.83 -37.02 -13.04
CA GLY A 14 12.11 -37.41 -14.29
C GLY A 14 10.60 -37.10 -14.08
N GLN A 15 9.70 -36.76 -15.01
CA GLN A 15 9.43 -37.07 -16.43
C GLN A 15 8.46 -35.97 -16.97
N MET A 16 8.67 -35.30 -18.10
CA MET A 16 8.21 -35.56 -19.49
C MET A 16 6.72 -35.95 -19.72
N PHE A 17 6.17 -35.30 -20.77
CA PHE A 17 5.02 -35.61 -21.66
C PHE A 17 3.67 -34.88 -21.46
N GLY A 18 3.17 -34.30 -22.57
CA GLY A 18 1.77 -33.88 -22.71
C GLY A 18 1.46 -32.89 -23.85
N ASN A 19 1.70 -33.26 -25.11
CA ASN A 19 1.18 -32.57 -26.32
C ASN A 19 -0.36 -32.54 -26.35
N ASN A 20 -0.98 -31.47 -26.88
CA ASN A 20 -1.66 -31.52 -28.19
C ASN A 20 -2.37 -30.20 -28.59
N HIS A 21 -2.21 -29.90 -29.87
CA HIS A 21 -2.96 -28.93 -30.68
C HIS A 21 -4.48 -29.16 -30.65
N MET A 22 -5.26 -28.09 -30.78
CA MET A 22 -6.27 -28.00 -31.86
C MET A 22 -6.72 -26.56 -32.10
N THR A 23 -6.31 -26.03 -33.24
CA THR A 23 -6.94 -24.93 -33.99
C THR A 23 -8.35 -25.35 -34.41
N SER A 24 -9.34 -24.49 -34.19
CA SER A 24 -10.60 -24.53 -34.93
C SER A 24 -11.17 -23.12 -35.09
N PHE A 25 -12.04 -23.00 -36.08
CA PHE A 25 -12.20 -21.86 -36.98
C PHE A 25 -13.58 -21.20 -36.83
N SER A 26 -13.74 -20.11 -37.58
CA SER A 26 -14.99 -19.67 -38.23
C SER A 26 -15.86 -18.58 -37.57
N THR A 27 -15.74 -17.41 -38.21
CA THR A 27 -16.79 -16.58 -38.85
C THR A 27 -17.87 -15.92 -37.99
N ALA A 28 -17.80 -14.58 -38.00
CA ALA A 28 -18.88 -13.65 -37.66
C ALA A 28 -20.12 -13.82 -38.56
N PRO A 29 -21.28 -13.30 -38.10
CA PRO A 29 -21.98 -12.38 -38.96
C PRO A 29 -22.47 -11.09 -38.26
N THR A 30 -22.44 -10.05 -39.06
CA THR A 30 -22.97 -8.69 -38.97
C THR A 30 -24.45 -8.61 -38.55
N SER A 31 -24.82 -7.63 -37.69
CA SER A 31 -25.94 -6.68 -37.89
C SER A 31 -26.16 -5.74 -36.69
N ALA A 32 -25.99 -4.43 -36.92
CA ALA A 32 -26.66 -3.32 -36.21
C ALA A 32 -28.07 -3.13 -36.82
N PRO A 33 -28.99 -2.23 -36.36
CA PRO A 33 -28.96 -1.16 -35.33
C PRO A 33 -30.11 -1.32 -34.28
N THR A 34 -30.30 -0.52 -33.23
CA THR A 34 -31.08 0.74 -33.19
C THR A 34 -31.11 1.27 -31.73
N THR A 35 -30.83 2.55 -31.51
CA THR A 35 -31.22 3.35 -30.32
C THR A 35 -32.70 3.78 -30.43
N PRO A 36 -33.34 4.60 -29.55
CA PRO A 36 -33.14 4.95 -28.13
C PRO A 36 -34.45 4.83 -27.29
N VAL A 37 -34.41 4.61 -25.97
CA VAL A 37 -35.48 5.15 -25.08
C VAL A 37 -34.90 5.57 -23.72
N HIS A 38 -35.05 6.87 -23.51
CA HIS A 38 -34.89 7.64 -22.29
C HIS A 38 -35.75 7.08 -21.14
N SER A 39 -35.14 6.57 -20.08
CA SER A 39 -35.79 6.41 -18.78
C SER A 39 -35.10 7.30 -17.76
N LYS A 40 -35.61 8.54 -17.70
CA LYS A 40 -35.41 9.49 -16.62
C LYS A 40 -36.05 8.90 -15.38
N ALA A 41 -35.26 8.26 -14.52
CA ALA A 41 -35.69 7.84 -13.20
C ALA A 41 -34.60 8.18 -12.19
N HIS A 42 -34.77 9.37 -11.61
CA HIS A 42 -34.41 9.70 -10.23
C HIS A 42 -32.99 9.35 -9.79
N ALA A 43 -32.11 10.34 -9.91
CA ALA A 43 -31.02 10.48 -8.95
C ALA A 43 -31.61 10.30 -7.54
N PRO A 44 -31.07 9.41 -6.70
CA PRO A 44 -31.11 9.67 -5.27
C PRO A 44 -30.20 10.88 -5.04
N SER A 45 -30.78 12.08 -5.15
CA SER A 45 -30.28 13.24 -4.42
C SER A 45 -30.39 12.90 -2.94
N SER A 46 -29.34 12.32 -2.41
CA SER A 46 -29.04 12.40 -0.99
C SER A 46 -27.52 12.50 -0.86
N PRO A 47 -27.00 13.61 -0.33
CA PRO A 47 -25.60 13.65 0.05
C PRO A 47 -25.48 12.66 1.20
N ALA A 48 -24.96 11.47 0.92
CA ALA A 48 -24.20 10.77 1.94
C ALA A 48 -22.89 11.56 2.08
N SER A 49 -22.99 12.78 2.62
CA SER A 49 -21.98 13.30 3.51
C SER A 49 -21.97 12.33 4.69
N SER A 50 -21.36 11.17 4.47
CA SER A 50 -20.72 10.43 5.54
C SER A 50 -19.53 11.28 5.94
N ASP A 51 -19.87 12.40 6.59
CA ASP A 51 -19.05 13.18 7.51
C ASP A 51 -18.85 12.35 8.80
N LEU A 52 -18.57 11.06 8.62
CA LEU A 52 -17.91 10.25 9.61
C LEU A 52 -16.45 10.47 9.24
N GLY A 53 -15.74 11.26 10.03
CA GLY A 53 -14.39 11.73 9.76
C GLY A 53 -13.39 10.62 9.50
N PHE A 54 -13.45 10.00 8.33
CA PHE A 54 -12.38 9.22 7.76
C PHE A 54 -11.25 10.21 7.59
N SER A 55 -10.30 10.20 8.52
CA SER A 55 -9.01 10.82 8.33
C SER A 55 -8.57 10.47 6.91
N SER A 56 -8.51 11.47 6.02
CA SER A 56 -8.06 11.24 4.64
C SER A 56 -6.57 10.86 4.58
N TYR A 57 -5.97 10.70 5.75
CA TYR A 57 -4.60 10.36 6.00
C TYR A 57 -4.52 8.86 6.27
N PRO A 58 -3.55 8.15 5.67
CA PRO A 58 -3.35 6.73 5.94
C PRO A 58 -3.09 6.49 7.42
N GLU A 59 -3.42 5.29 7.86
CA GLU A 59 -3.12 4.80 9.20
C GLU A 59 -1.61 4.69 9.41
N THR A 60 -1.16 4.96 10.62
CA THR A 60 0.25 4.95 11.01
C THR A 60 0.89 3.58 10.78
N ASP A 61 0.29 2.51 11.29
CA ASP A 61 0.83 1.15 11.13
C ASP A 61 0.93 0.73 9.66
N SER A 62 -0.16 0.92 8.90
CA SER A 62 -0.18 0.64 7.46
C SER A 62 0.89 1.44 6.70
N PHE A 63 1.06 2.71 7.04
CA PHE A 63 2.07 3.57 6.42
C PHE A 63 3.51 3.15 6.76
N MET A 64 3.78 2.82 8.02
CA MET A 64 5.12 2.37 8.44
C MET A 64 5.47 1.00 7.85
N SER A 65 4.49 0.09 7.78
CA SER A 65 4.63 -1.21 7.12
C SER A 65 4.93 -1.05 5.62
N ALA A 66 4.18 -0.21 4.90
CA ALA A 66 4.43 0.09 3.50
C ALA A 66 5.80 0.74 3.27
N LEU A 67 6.26 1.59 4.19
CA LEU A 67 7.61 2.14 4.13
C LEU A 67 8.69 1.07 4.33
N GLY A 68 8.47 0.13 5.25
CA GLY A 68 9.33 -1.02 5.47
C GLY A 68 9.45 -1.93 4.25
N GLU A 69 8.35 -2.18 3.54
CA GLU A 69 8.38 -2.95 2.28
C GLU A 69 9.25 -2.30 1.20
N THR A 70 9.18 -0.97 1.08
CA THR A 70 10.03 -0.23 0.12
C THR A 70 11.49 -0.12 0.56
N ASN A 71 11.76 -0.23 1.86
CA ASN A 71 13.10 -0.12 2.44
C ASN A 71 13.35 -1.26 3.43
N PRO A 72 13.69 -2.47 2.94
CA PRO A 72 13.82 -3.66 3.79
C PRO A 72 14.89 -3.52 4.88
N ARG A 73 15.89 -2.67 4.66
CA ARG A 73 16.93 -2.35 5.66
C ARG A 73 16.38 -1.68 6.92
N CYS A 74 15.26 -0.97 6.80
CA CYS A 74 14.63 -0.23 7.89
C CYS A 74 13.31 -0.87 8.34
N ALA A 75 12.84 -1.93 7.66
CA ALA A 75 11.52 -2.51 7.86
C ALA A 75 11.23 -2.89 9.31
N GLN A 76 12.17 -3.53 9.99
CA GLN A 76 11.97 -3.94 11.38
C GLN A 76 11.85 -2.73 12.33
N ALA A 77 12.70 -1.71 12.13
CA ALA A 77 12.69 -0.50 12.94
C ALA A 77 11.43 0.35 12.68
N LEU A 78 10.97 0.40 11.43
CA LEU A 78 9.75 1.10 11.04
C LEU A 78 8.50 0.37 11.56
N LYS A 79 8.48 -0.96 11.50
CA LYS A 79 7.39 -1.76 12.07
C LYS A 79 7.27 -1.54 13.58
N ALA A 80 8.37 -1.66 14.32
CA ALA A 80 8.40 -1.40 15.75
C ALA A 80 7.98 0.05 16.09
N LEU A 81 8.37 1.02 15.25
CA LEU A 81 7.92 2.40 15.38
C LEU A 81 6.40 2.52 15.16
N GLY A 82 5.84 1.84 14.15
CA GLY A 82 4.40 1.82 13.90
C GLY A 82 3.63 1.27 15.10
N GLU A 83 4.07 0.15 15.66
CA GLU A 83 3.49 -0.45 16.87
C GLU A 83 3.55 0.52 18.07
N ALA A 84 4.71 1.13 18.33
CA ALA A 84 4.87 2.10 19.42
C ALA A 84 3.99 3.36 19.27
N LEU A 85 3.81 3.85 18.04
CA LEU A 85 2.93 4.99 17.78
C LEU A 85 1.46 4.64 17.99
N VAL A 86 1.05 3.41 17.64
CA VAL A 86 -0.32 2.92 17.90
C VAL A 86 -0.57 2.75 19.40
N GLU A 87 0.42 2.31 20.18
CA GLU A 87 0.33 2.24 21.65
C GLU A 87 0.15 3.63 22.30
N GLU A 88 0.59 4.71 21.62
CA GLU A 88 0.39 6.09 22.06
C GLU A 88 -0.89 6.73 21.48
N ASP A 89 -1.82 5.93 20.95
CA ASP A 89 -3.06 6.37 20.31
C ASP A 89 -2.85 7.26 19.07
N LEU A 90 -1.69 7.15 18.39
CA LEU A 90 -1.37 7.91 17.17
C LEU A 90 -1.68 7.10 15.91
N PHE A 91 -2.98 7.03 15.60
CA PHE A 91 -3.49 6.16 14.55
C PHE A 91 -3.29 6.73 13.13
N ASN A 92 -3.08 8.02 12.94
CA ASN A 92 -2.98 8.63 11.61
C ASN A 92 -1.70 9.44 11.38
N ILE A 93 -1.18 9.40 10.14
CA ILE A 93 0.08 10.09 9.80
C ILE A 93 0.03 11.62 9.94
N ASN A 94 -1.16 12.24 10.00
CA ASN A 94 -1.25 13.70 10.22
C ASN A 94 -0.81 14.10 11.63
N GLU A 95 -0.95 13.21 12.61
CA GLU A 95 -0.51 13.45 13.99
C GLU A 95 1.03 13.46 14.07
N LEU A 96 1.66 12.70 13.17
CA LEU A 96 3.11 12.62 13.01
C LEU A 96 3.73 13.84 12.32
N GLN A 97 2.91 14.78 11.80
CA GLN A 97 3.43 15.94 11.08
C GLN A 97 4.24 16.89 11.97
N GLU A 98 3.90 16.93 13.25
CA GLU A 98 4.52 17.79 14.27
C GLU A 98 5.79 17.17 14.84
N PHE A 99 6.04 15.89 14.54
CA PHE A 99 7.17 15.18 15.09
C PHE A 99 8.44 15.61 14.38
N THR A 100 9.46 15.94 15.17
CA THR A 100 10.79 16.25 14.66
C THR A 100 11.65 15.00 14.64
N LYS A 101 12.76 15.04 13.90
CA LYS A 101 13.72 13.92 13.88
C LYS A 101 14.22 13.59 15.30
N GLU A 102 14.39 14.60 16.15
CA GLU A 102 14.86 14.44 17.51
C GLU A 102 13.87 13.65 18.36
N LYS A 103 12.57 13.83 18.12
CA LYS A 103 11.52 13.07 18.81
C LYS A 103 11.62 11.58 18.47
N TYR A 104 11.75 11.24 17.19
CA TYR A 104 11.94 9.85 16.76
C TYR A 104 13.21 9.19 17.32
N ILE A 105 14.30 9.95 17.42
CA ILE A 105 15.56 9.44 17.95
C ILE A 105 15.49 9.23 19.47
N LYS A 106 14.97 10.22 20.21
CA LYS A 106 14.96 10.20 21.68
C LYS A 106 13.88 9.32 22.26
N ASP A 107 12.66 9.43 21.75
CA ASP A 107 11.48 8.80 22.36
C ASP A 107 11.29 7.37 21.82
N TYR A 108 11.64 7.13 20.54
CA TYR A 108 11.43 5.84 19.86
C TYR A 108 12.73 5.14 19.45
N GLY A 109 13.89 5.64 19.89
CA GLY A 109 15.19 5.00 19.68
C GLY A 109 15.61 4.82 18.22
N GLN A 110 15.04 5.61 17.30
CA GLN A 110 15.35 5.49 15.87
C GLN A 110 16.74 6.02 15.55
N SER A 111 17.38 5.45 14.52
CA SER A 111 18.59 6.04 13.96
C SER A 111 18.28 7.37 13.28
N GLU A 112 19.26 8.28 13.21
CA GLU A 112 19.06 9.59 12.57
C GLU A 112 18.59 9.47 11.11
N GLY A 113 19.15 8.51 10.37
CA GLY A 113 18.74 8.24 8.99
C GLY A 113 17.29 7.76 8.88
N ASN A 114 16.85 6.87 9.77
CA ASN A 114 15.46 6.39 9.78
C ASN A 114 14.49 7.51 10.19
N ALA A 115 14.83 8.26 11.23
CA ALA A 115 14.04 9.38 11.70
C ALA A 115 13.86 10.45 10.62
N GLN A 116 14.94 10.84 9.94
CA GLN A 116 14.87 11.78 8.83
C GLN A 116 14.02 11.23 7.68
N PHE A 117 14.21 9.97 7.31
CA PHE A 117 13.45 9.33 6.25
C PHE A 117 11.93 9.33 6.54
N VAL A 118 11.52 8.97 7.76
CA VAL A 118 10.12 8.96 8.17
C VAL A 118 9.53 10.37 8.11
N VAL A 119 10.19 11.36 8.70
CA VAL A 119 9.74 12.77 8.71
C VAL A 119 9.54 13.28 7.29
N GLU A 120 10.48 13.03 6.38
CA GLU A 120 10.36 13.46 4.99
C GLU A 120 9.20 12.76 4.26
N ARG A 121 9.00 11.46 4.51
CA ARG A 121 7.92 10.72 3.86
C ARG A 121 6.55 11.15 4.36
N VAL A 122 6.37 11.31 5.67
CA VAL A 122 5.13 11.79 6.30
C VAL A 122 4.75 13.15 5.71
N LYS A 123 5.68 14.11 5.71
CA LYS A 123 5.44 15.44 5.12
C LYS A 123 5.05 15.38 3.65
N ARG A 124 5.70 14.50 2.88
CA ARG A 124 5.38 14.31 1.45
C ARG A 124 3.97 13.77 1.24
N GLU A 125 3.57 12.77 2.02
CA GLU A 125 2.26 12.14 1.86
C GLU A 125 1.13 13.09 2.30
N ILE A 126 1.29 13.81 3.41
CA ILE A 126 0.35 14.85 3.86
C ILE A 126 0.19 15.93 2.78
N LYS A 127 1.31 16.43 2.24
CA LYS A 127 1.28 17.46 1.18
C LYS A 127 0.58 16.96 -0.09
N LYS A 128 0.75 15.69 -0.46
CA LYS A 128 0.07 15.07 -1.59
C LYS A 128 -1.45 15.01 -1.37
N ILE A 129 -1.89 14.63 -0.18
CA ILE A 129 -3.32 14.60 0.20
C ILE A 129 -3.91 16.01 0.18
N GLN A 130 -3.23 17.00 0.77
CA GLN A 130 -3.67 18.40 0.76
C GLN A 130 -3.79 18.97 -0.66
N LYS A 131 -2.84 18.64 -1.55
CA LYS A 131 -2.90 19.06 -2.96
C LYS A 131 -4.09 18.43 -3.68
N GLY A 132 -4.40 17.15 -3.43
CA GLY A 132 -5.55 16.46 -4.01
C GLY A 132 -6.89 17.07 -3.58
N LYS A 133 -7.02 17.43 -2.30
CA LYS A 133 -8.23 18.10 -1.77
C LYS A 133 -8.52 19.45 -2.45
N LYS A 134 -7.47 20.23 -2.76
CA LYS A 134 -7.63 21.53 -3.44
C LYS A 134 -8.11 21.40 -4.89
N GLN A 135 -7.84 20.28 -5.56
CA GLN A 135 -8.26 20.05 -6.95
C GLN A 135 -9.71 19.55 -7.06
N ALA A 136 -10.22 18.85 -6.04
CA ALA A 136 -11.60 18.35 -6.02
C ALA A 136 -12.66 19.44 -5.71
N SER A 137 -12.26 20.58 -5.15
CA SER A 137 -13.17 21.68 -4.80
C SER A 137 -13.43 22.66 -5.97
N ASN A 138 -12.87 22.42 -7.16
CA ASN A 138 -12.90 23.35 -8.29
C ASN A 138 -13.53 22.77 -9.56
N ASN A 139 -14.37 21.73 -9.40
CA ASN A 139 -15.11 21.05 -10.45
C ASN A 139 -16.59 20.92 -10.04
#